data_AF-A0A196SF24-F1
#
_entry.id   AF-A0A196SF24-F1
#
_cell.length_a   1.000
_cell.length_b   1.000
_cell.length_c   1.000
_cell.angle_alpha   90.00
_cell.angle_beta   90.00
_cell.angle_gamma   90.00
#
_symmetry.space_group_name_H-M   'P 1'
#
loop_
_entity.id
_entity.type
_entity.pdbx_description
1 polymer ?
#
loop_
_entity_poly.entity_id
_entity_poly.type
_entity_poly.pdbx_seq_one_letter_code
_entity_poly.pdbx_strand_id
1 'polypeptide(L)'
;MAGTSESTQSSFYAAEAGANAPAATPSYMGAAASYDASSPAPAPTDPECQPDEEYMRITYEVAPNSPSLAGMTGMPFAAVIRPMAPEGREIPLVSCGAIGVQRCRRCRTYVNPFISFTDGGRRWKCNMCGSMNDVPTQYFSQLDMNGKRLDLAQRPELLKGQVDFEAGPEYCLRPPMFPTYLFVLDVSYQAVASGMLATACAA
;
A
#
# COMPACT_ATOMS: atom_id res chain seq x y z
N MET A 1 -55.69 10.13 19.40
CA MET A 1 -54.55 10.56 18.56
C MET A 1 -53.36 10.65 19.49
N ALA A 2 -52.58 9.57 19.63
CA ALA A 2 -51.43 9.18 18.78
C ALA A 2 -50.16 9.44 19.62
N GLY A 3 -49.20 8.54 19.82
CA GLY A 3 -49.04 7.14 19.47
C GLY A 3 -47.82 6.64 20.26
N THR A 4 -47.87 5.43 20.81
CA THR A 4 -46.73 4.76 21.44
C THR A 4 -45.94 4.04 20.37
N SER A 5 -44.73 4.50 20.06
CA SER A 5 -43.78 3.77 19.21
C SER A 5 -42.92 2.87 20.08
N GLU A 6 -43.12 1.56 19.97
CA GLU A 6 -42.20 0.54 20.47
C GLU A 6 -40.87 0.62 19.71
N SER A 7 -39.77 0.82 20.42
CA SER A 7 -38.42 0.58 19.90
C SER A 7 -37.96 -0.80 20.35
N THR A 8 -38.08 -1.79 19.47
CA THR A 8 -37.42 -3.10 19.58
C THR A 8 -35.91 -2.92 19.73
N GLN A 9 -35.38 -3.21 20.92
CA GLN A 9 -33.94 -3.45 21.13
C GLN A 9 -33.57 -4.77 20.43
N SER A 10 -32.81 -4.69 19.35
CA SER A 10 -32.21 -5.83 18.69
C SER A 10 -31.04 -6.36 19.51
N SER A 11 -31.18 -7.57 20.05
CA SER A 11 -30.22 -8.29 20.88
C SER A 11 -28.98 -8.81 20.14
N PHE A 12 -28.66 -8.28 18.95
CA PHE A 12 -27.53 -8.71 18.12
C PHE A 12 -26.18 -8.04 18.45
N TYR A 13 -26.16 -7.02 19.32
CA TYR A 13 -24.94 -6.29 19.71
C TYR A 13 -24.59 -6.39 21.20
N ALA A 14 -25.10 -7.39 21.91
CA ALA A 14 -24.60 -7.68 23.25
C ALA A 14 -23.35 -8.57 23.13
N ALA A 15 -22.18 -7.96 22.97
CA ALA A 15 -20.92 -8.67 23.10
C ALA A 15 -20.71 -9.07 24.57
N GLU A 16 -21.19 -10.25 24.95
CA GLU A 16 -20.79 -10.87 26.21
C GLU A 16 -19.29 -11.16 26.16
N ALA A 17 -18.54 -10.58 27.09
CA ALA A 17 -17.12 -10.82 27.26
C ALA A 17 -16.89 -12.28 27.69
N GLY A 18 -16.75 -13.17 26.72
CA GLY A 18 -16.41 -14.58 26.94
C GLY A 18 -14.99 -14.73 27.49
N ALA A 19 -14.90 -15.14 28.76
CA ALA A 19 -13.68 -15.32 29.54
C ALA A 19 -12.83 -16.55 29.15
N ASN A 20 -12.68 -16.85 27.85
CA ASN A 20 -11.85 -17.97 27.40
C ASN A 20 -11.15 -17.65 26.07
N ALA A 21 -10.10 -16.82 26.15
CA ALA A 21 -9.06 -16.74 25.13
C ALA A 21 -7.79 -17.44 25.66
N PRO A 22 -7.01 -18.14 24.82
CA PRO A 22 -5.81 -18.82 25.28
C PRO A 22 -4.81 -17.82 25.85
N ALA A 23 -4.35 -18.08 27.07
CA ALA A 23 -3.68 -17.14 27.97
C ALA A 23 -2.22 -16.77 27.61
N ALA A 24 -1.79 -16.91 26.35
CA ALA A 24 -0.41 -16.56 25.98
C ALA A 24 -0.30 -16.04 24.53
N THR A 25 -0.16 -14.72 24.40
CA THR A 25 0.37 -14.07 23.21
C THR A 25 1.88 -14.36 23.10
N PRO A 26 2.39 -14.84 21.95
CA PRO A 26 3.82 -15.07 21.75
C PRO A 26 4.64 -13.79 21.96
N SER A 27 5.80 -13.92 22.61
CA SER A 27 6.67 -12.83 23.06
C SER A 27 7.33 -11.97 21.95
N TYR A 28 7.10 -12.28 20.67
CA TYR A 28 7.48 -11.39 19.56
C TYR A 28 6.42 -10.31 19.28
N MET A 29 5.23 -10.43 19.85
CA MET A 29 4.16 -9.45 19.75
C MET A 29 4.41 -8.37 20.81
N GLY A 30 4.70 -7.15 20.36
CA GLY A 30 4.85 -5.98 21.24
C GLY A 30 3.64 -5.76 22.13
N ALA A 31 3.82 -4.95 23.18
CA ALA A 31 2.83 -4.69 24.22
C ALA A 31 1.43 -4.44 23.62
N ALA A 32 0.44 -5.18 24.12
CA ALA A 32 -0.95 -5.07 23.73
C ALA A 32 -1.34 -3.58 23.69
N ALA A 33 -1.58 -3.04 22.50
CA ALA A 33 -2.19 -1.74 22.36
C ALA A 33 -3.61 -1.88 22.90
N SER A 34 -3.84 -1.45 24.15
CA SER A 34 -5.17 -1.31 24.70
C SER A 34 -5.96 -0.41 23.74
N TYR A 35 -7.11 -0.89 23.26
CA TYR A 35 -8.00 -0.06 22.47
C TYR A 35 -8.39 1.16 23.32
N ASP A 36 -7.99 2.35 22.88
CA ASP A 36 -8.45 3.57 23.51
C ASP A 36 -9.71 4.02 22.76
N ALA A 37 -10.88 3.71 23.33
CA ALA A 37 -12.16 4.10 22.76
C ALA A 37 -12.36 5.63 22.72
N SER A 38 -11.49 6.40 23.40
CA SER A 38 -11.48 7.87 23.34
C SER A 38 -10.58 8.43 22.24
N SER A 39 -9.76 7.59 21.59
CA SER A 39 -8.96 8.01 20.45
C SER A 39 -9.88 8.39 19.29
N PRO A 40 -9.73 9.61 18.73
CA PRO A 40 -10.56 10.05 17.62
C PRO A 40 -10.36 9.12 16.42
N ALA A 41 -11.43 8.92 15.65
CA ALA A 41 -11.35 8.19 14.40
C ALA A 41 -10.23 8.80 13.52
N PRO A 42 -9.43 7.96 12.83
CA PRO A 42 -8.40 8.48 11.94
C PRO A 42 -9.06 9.44 10.94
N ALA A 43 -8.45 10.61 10.76
CA ALA A 43 -8.94 11.60 9.81
C ALA A 43 -9.03 10.97 8.41
N PRO A 44 -10.02 11.36 7.60
CA PRO A 44 -10.13 10.86 6.23
C PRO A 44 -8.83 11.15 5.49
N THR A 45 -8.25 10.11 4.92
CA THR A 45 -7.05 10.24 4.07
C THR A 45 -7.47 10.91 2.77
N ASP A 46 -6.62 11.79 2.24
CA ASP A 46 -6.82 12.34 0.91
C ASP A 46 -6.89 11.18 -0.11
N PRO A 47 -7.97 11.06 -0.90
CA PRO A 47 -8.10 10.00 -1.91
C PRO A 47 -6.93 9.97 -2.90
N GLU A 48 -6.28 11.11 -3.16
CA GLU A 48 -5.11 11.18 -4.04
C GLU A 48 -3.89 10.47 -3.47
N CYS A 49 -3.76 10.43 -2.14
CA CYS A 49 -2.69 9.71 -1.44
C CYS A 49 -2.91 8.20 -1.36
N GLN A 50 -4.06 7.71 -1.82
CA GLN A 50 -4.39 6.29 -1.88
C GLN A 50 -4.21 5.75 -3.30
N PRO A 51 -3.81 4.48 -3.47
CA PRO A 51 -3.79 3.87 -4.78
C PRO A 51 -5.21 3.74 -5.34
N ASP A 52 -5.34 3.74 -6.66
CA ASP A 52 -6.60 3.40 -7.32
C ASP A 52 -6.98 1.96 -6.98
N GLU A 53 -8.27 1.75 -6.78
CA GLU A 53 -8.85 0.45 -6.48
C GLU A 53 -8.59 -0.59 -7.58
N GLU A 54 -8.32 -0.17 -8.82
CA GLU A 54 -7.94 -1.10 -9.88
C GLU A 54 -6.53 -1.68 -9.68
N TYR A 55 -5.61 -0.93 -9.07
CA TYR A 55 -4.25 -1.40 -8.78
C TYR A 55 -4.16 -2.12 -7.44
N MET A 56 -4.86 -1.65 -6.41
CA MET A 56 -4.78 -2.25 -5.09
C MET A 56 -6.08 -2.09 -4.30
N ARG A 57 -6.59 -3.21 -3.78
CA ARG A 57 -7.66 -3.22 -2.78
C ARG A 57 -7.24 -4.04 -1.58
N ILE A 58 -7.61 -3.57 -0.40
CA ILE A 58 -7.42 -4.31 0.84
C ILE A 58 -8.79 -4.79 1.35
N THR A 59 -8.81 -5.95 1.98
CA THR A 59 -10.00 -6.57 2.59
C THR A 59 -10.67 -5.71 3.66
N TYR A 60 -9.92 -4.80 4.29
CA TYR A 60 -10.38 -3.94 5.37
C TYR A 60 -10.17 -2.47 5.01
N GLU A 61 -11.21 -1.65 5.06
CA GLU A 61 -11.06 -0.18 5.01
C GLU A 61 -10.42 0.35 6.30
N VAL A 62 -10.75 -0.27 7.44
CA VAL A 62 -10.16 0.01 8.75
C VAL A 62 -9.53 -1.27 9.28
N ALA A 63 -8.20 -1.28 9.37
CA ALA A 63 -7.47 -2.44 9.85
C ALA A 63 -7.79 -2.73 11.32
N PRO A 64 -7.99 -4.00 11.71
CA PRO A 64 -8.15 -4.36 13.12
C PRO A 64 -6.87 -4.01 13.88
N ASN A 65 -7.03 -3.31 15.01
CA ASN A 65 -5.91 -2.83 15.82
C ASN A 65 -5.27 -3.92 16.70
N SER A 66 -5.84 -5.12 16.75
CA SER A 66 -5.36 -6.24 17.55
C SER A 66 -5.63 -7.59 16.88
N PRO A 67 -4.78 -8.61 17.10
CA PRO A 67 -5.00 -9.96 16.57
C PRO A 67 -6.29 -10.61 17.09
N SER A 68 -6.70 -10.29 18.32
CA SER A 68 -7.98 -10.76 18.88
C SER A 68 -9.17 -10.22 18.09
N LEU A 69 -9.15 -8.94 17.74
CA LEU A 69 -10.20 -8.34 16.90
C LEU A 69 -10.20 -8.95 15.51
N ALA A 70 -9.01 -9.14 14.90
CA ALA A 70 -8.89 -9.81 13.61
C ALA A 70 -9.39 -11.27 13.63
N GLY A 71 -9.20 -11.97 14.75
CA GLY A 71 -9.72 -13.33 14.93
C GLY A 71 -11.25 -13.38 15.08
N MET A 72 -11.83 -12.38 15.75
CA MET A 72 -13.29 -12.28 15.94
C MET A 72 -14.04 -11.95 14.64
N THR A 73 -13.46 -11.17 13.74
CA THR A 73 -14.11 -10.82 12.46
C THR A 73 -14.20 -12.00 11.51
N GLY A 74 -13.31 -13.00 11.62
CA GLY A 74 -13.25 -14.15 10.72
C GLY A 74 -12.86 -13.81 9.27
N MET A 75 -12.51 -12.55 8.98
CA MET A 75 -12.13 -12.09 7.64
C MET A 75 -10.60 -12.05 7.50
N PRO A 76 -10.01 -12.63 6.43
CA PRO A 76 -8.57 -12.59 6.24
C PRO A 76 -8.08 -11.16 6.01
N PHE A 77 -6.98 -10.77 6.66
CA PHE A 77 -6.31 -9.50 6.38
C PHE A 77 -5.40 -9.67 5.16
N ALA A 78 -5.95 -9.40 3.98
CA ALA A 78 -5.29 -9.58 2.69
C ALA A 78 -5.49 -8.38 1.75
N ALA A 79 -4.66 -8.28 0.72
CA ALA A 79 -4.79 -7.30 -0.35
C ALA A 79 -4.70 -7.97 -1.73
N VAL A 80 -5.47 -7.47 -2.68
CA VAL A 80 -5.40 -7.80 -4.10
C VAL A 80 -4.60 -6.71 -4.78
N ILE A 81 -3.49 -7.07 -5.43
CA ILE A 81 -2.58 -6.13 -6.09
C ILE A 81 -2.46 -6.51 -7.56
N ARG A 82 -2.78 -5.57 -8.45
CA ARG A 82 -2.75 -5.70 -9.90
C ARG A 82 -1.88 -4.57 -10.49
N PRO A 83 -0.53 -4.69 -10.45
CA PRO A 83 0.36 -3.57 -10.78
C PRO A 83 0.17 -3.01 -12.20
N MET A 84 -0.22 -3.87 -13.15
CA MET A 84 -0.41 -3.52 -14.57
C MET A 84 -1.90 -3.52 -14.95
N ALA A 85 -2.78 -3.06 -14.06
CA ALA A 85 -4.22 -3.01 -14.32
C ALA A 85 -4.54 -2.09 -15.52
N PRO A 86 -5.26 -2.56 -16.56
CA PRO A 86 -5.50 -1.79 -17.78
C PRO A 86 -6.55 -0.67 -17.60
N GLU A 87 -7.41 -0.81 -16.60
CA GLU A 87 -8.52 0.13 -16.30
C GLU A 87 -8.13 1.17 -15.25
N GLY A 88 -6.91 1.10 -14.71
CA GLY A 88 -6.44 2.03 -13.68
C GLY A 88 -6.15 3.43 -14.24
N ARG A 89 -6.23 4.44 -13.35
CA ARG A 89 -5.81 5.81 -13.68
C ARG A 89 -4.35 5.87 -14.12
N GLU A 90 -4.07 6.84 -14.99
CA GLU A 90 -2.70 7.15 -15.44
C GLU A 90 -1.76 7.37 -14.24
N ILE A 91 -0.64 6.65 -14.24
CA ILE A 91 0.36 6.71 -13.18
C ILE A 91 1.40 7.77 -13.54
N PRO A 92 1.64 8.78 -12.68
CA PRO A 92 2.68 9.77 -12.92
C PRO A 92 4.08 9.14 -12.92
N LEU A 93 4.86 9.46 -13.95
CA LEU A 93 6.28 9.09 -14.02
C LEU A 93 7.14 10.11 -13.27
N VAL A 94 7.97 9.63 -12.36
CA VAL A 94 8.86 10.43 -11.50
C VAL A 94 10.30 10.16 -11.87
N SER A 95 10.96 11.16 -12.44
CA SER A 95 12.40 11.13 -12.70
C SER A 95 13.15 11.77 -11.53
N CYS A 96 13.99 10.98 -10.86
CA CYS A 96 14.85 11.47 -9.77
C CYS A 96 16.25 11.90 -10.25
N GLY A 97 16.57 11.68 -11.53
CA GLY A 97 17.90 11.95 -12.11
C GLY A 97 19.05 11.38 -11.27
N ALA A 98 20.14 12.14 -11.16
CA ALA A 98 21.34 11.74 -10.42
C ALA A 98 21.15 11.66 -8.88
N ILE A 99 20.03 12.18 -8.34
CA ILE A 99 19.72 12.12 -6.90
C ILE A 99 19.36 10.68 -6.51
N GLY A 100 18.84 9.91 -7.46
CA GLY A 100 18.30 8.57 -7.23
C GLY A 100 17.00 8.61 -6.42
N VAL A 101 16.33 7.46 -6.38
CA VAL A 101 15.04 7.35 -5.69
C VAL A 101 15.26 7.35 -4.17
N GLN A 102 14.56 8.26 -3.48
CA GLN A 102 14.67 8.42 -2.04
C GLN A 102 14.06 7.23 -1.29
N ARG A 103 14.86 6.59 -0.45
CA ARG A 103 14.47 5.40 0.32
C ARG A 103 14.92 5.50 1.77
N CYS A 104 14.17 4.87 2.65
CA CYS A 104 14.56 4.74 4.04
C CYS A 104 15.85 3.93 4.15
N ARG A 105 16.83 4.42 4.92
CA ARG A 105 18.12 3.74 5.14
C ARG A 105 17.97 2.42 5.90
N ARG A 106 16.92 2.30 6.73
CA ARG A 106 16.65 1.10 7.54
C ARG A 106 15.79 0.07 6.81
N CYS A 107 14.55 0.41 6.45
CA CYS A 107 13.59 -0.55 5.89
C CYS A 107 13.47 -0.49 4.37
N ARG A 108 14.22 0.39 3.68
CA ARG A 108 14.24 0.55 2.22
C ARG A 108 12.91 0.98 1.57
N THR A 109 11.89 1.28 2.37
CA THR A 109 10.63 1.88 1.88
C THR A 109 10.91 3.17 1.12
N TYR A 110 10.27 3.31 -0.04
CA TYR A 110 10.30 4.51 -0.85
C TYR A 110 9.65 5.70 -0.14
N VAL A 111 10.08 6.91 -0.51
CA VAL A 111 9.36 8.12 -0.14
C VAL A 111 7.91 8.03 -0.65
N ASN A 112 6.96 8.48 0.15
CA ASN A 112 5.53 8.38 -0.12
C ASN A 112 4.78 9.49 0.64
N PRO A 113 3.50 9.76 0.33
CA PRO A 113 2.76 10.86 0.96
C PRO A 113 2.65 10.81 2.49
N PHE A 114 2.82 9.64 3.10
CA PHE A 114 2.64 9.44 4.54
C PHE A 114 3.91 9.69 5.36
N ILE A 115 5.06 9.97 4.72
CA ILE A 115 6.27 10.36 5.45
C ILE A 115 6.13 11.77 6.04
N SER A 116 6.85 12.07 7.11
CA SER A 116 6.82 13.40 7.74
C SER A 116 8.17 14.09 7.62
N PHE A 117 8.21 15.27 7.01
CA PHE A 117 9.40 16.11 7.00
C PHE A 117 9.57 16.84 8.34
N THR A 118 10.81 17.06 8.73
CA THR A 118 11.22 17.62 10.04
C THR A 118 12.50 18.44 9.86
N ASP A 119 12.92 19.15 10.91
CA ASP A 119 14.17 19.93 10.92
C ASP A 119 14.24 20.93 9.73
N GLY A 120 13.14 21.67 9.54
CA GLY A 120 13.01 22.64 8.44
C GLY A 120 13.08 22.04 7.03
N GLY A 121 12.88 20.72 6.90
CA GLY A 121 12.92 19.98 5.63
C GLY A 121 14.23 19.23 5.38
N ARG A 122 15.18 19.28 6.33
CA ARG A 122 16.49 18.59 6.20
C ARG A 122 16.40 17.11 6.49
N ARG A 123 15.36 16.65 7.17
CA ARG A 123 15.15 15.26 7.54
C ARG A 123 13.72 14.83 7.33
N TRP A 124 13.52 13.53 7.16
CA TRP A 124 12.19 12.93 7.11
C TRP A 124 12.11 11.66 7.95
N LYS A 125 10.95 11.46 8.57
CA LYS A 125 10.61 10.28 9.37
C LYS A 125 9.86 9.28 8.50
N CYS A 126 10.33 8.03 8.47
CA CYS A 126 9.66 6.96 7.75
C CYS A 126 8.36 6.55 8.46
N ASN A 127 7.25 6.47 7.71
CA ASN A 127 5.94 6.03 8.20
C ASN A 127 5.88 4.54 8.56
N MET A 128 6.76 3.71 7.97
CA MET A 128 6.77 2.26 8.20
C MET A 128 7.57 1.86 9.44
N CYS A 129 8.79 2.38 9.61
CA CYS A 129 9.70 1.95 10.69
C CYS A 129 10.06 3.06 11.68
N GLY A 130 9.58 4.28 11.48
CA GLY A 130 9.82 5.42 12.36
C GLY A 130 11.23 6.00 12.35
N SER A 131 12.18 5.44 11.58
CA SER A 131 13.55 5.96 11.53
C SER A 131 13.64 7.32 10.86
N MET A 132 14.52 8.18 11.35
CA MET A 132 14.87 9.46 10.73
C MET A 132 15.90 9.25 9.60
N ASN A 133 15.69 9.92 8.48
CA ASN A 133 16.58 9.90 7.31
C ASN A 133 16.94 11.34 6.92
N ASP A 134 18.16 11.57 6.45
CA ASP A 134 18.56 12.89 5.94
C ASP A 134 18.08 13.08 4.50
N VAL A 135 17.65 14.30 4.18
CA VAL A 135 17.26 14.72 2.83
C VAL A 135 18.50 15.16 2.06
N PRO A 136 18.78 14.60 0.86
CA PRO A 136 19.86 15.10 0.00
C PRO A 136 19.66 16.56 -0.38
N THR A 137 20.75 17.31 -0.52
CA THR A 137 20.72 18.75 -0.82
C THR A 137 19.89 19.08 -2.07
N GLN A 138 19.97 18.24 -3.11
CA GLN A 138 19.23 18.42 -4.36
C GLN A 138 17.73 18.09 -4.24
N TYR A 139 17.34 17.35 -3.20
CA TYR A 139 15.93 17.03 -2.90
C TYR A 139 15.34 17.93 -1.81
N PHE A 140 16.14 18.83 -1.22
CA PHE A 140 15.74 19.70 -0.13
C PHE A 140 14.74 20.77 -0.57
N SER A 141 13.77 21.04 0.29
CA SER A 141 12.85 22.15 0.18
C SER A 141 12.43 22.58 1.57
N GLN A 142 12.20 23.88 1.75
CA GLN A 142 11.78 24.43 3.03
C GLN A 142 10.36 23.98 3.37
N LEU A 143 10.07 23.92 4.66
CA LEU A 143 8.72 23.65 5.16
C LEU A 143 7.97 24.96 5.40
N ASP A 144 6.66 24.92 5.16
CA ASP A 144 5.72 25.95 5.58
C ASP A 144 5.43 25.87 7.09
N MET A 145 4.57 26.77 7.59
CA MET A 145 4.19 26.78 9.01
C MET A 145 3.38 25.54 9.43
N ASN A 146 2.83 24.80 8.47
CA ASN A 146 2.07 23.56 8.69
C ASN A 146 2.96 22.31 8.58
N GLY A 147 4.27 22.47 8.39
CA GLY A 147 5.23 21.36 8.23
C GLY A 147 5.18 20.68 6.85
N LYS A 148 4.46 21.25 5.88
CA LYS A 148 4.43 20.78 4.48
C LYS A 148 5.52 21.44 3.67
N ARG A 149 6.07 20.73 2.69
CA ARG A 149 7.07 21.31 1.78
C ARG A 149 6.45 22.36 0.86
N LEU A 150 7.21 23.42 0.55
CA LEU A 150 6.78 24.46 -0.39
C LEU A 150 6.60 23.94 -1.83
N ASP A 151 7.38 22.93 -2.23
CA ASP A 151 7.33 22.31 -3.56
C ASP A 151 6.39 21.10 -3.63
N LEU A 152 5.59 20.84 -2.58
CA LEU A 152 4.75 19.64 -2.50
C LEU A 152 3.86 19.44 -3.72
N ALA A 153 3.24 20.51 -4.24
CA ALA A 153 2.38 20.49 -5.43
C ALA A 153 3.06 19.97 -6.71
N GLN A 154 4.39 20.05 -6.77
CA GLN A 154 5.19 19.67 -7.93
C GLN A 154 5.79 18.25 -7.78
N ARG A 155 5.54 17.59 -6.64
CA ARG A 155 6.14 16.30 -6.27
C ARG A 155 5.06 15.22 -6.21
N PRO A 156 4.71 14.58 -7.34
CA PRO A 156 3.71 13.51 -7.35
C PRO A 156 4.05 12.37 -6.39
N GLU A 157 5.32 12.05 -6.15
CA GLU A 157 5.73 11.01 -5.20
C GLU A 157 5.41 11.32 -3.73
N LEU A 158 5.07 12.57 -3.43
CA LEU A 158 4.65 13.03 -2.09
C LEU A 158 3.14 13.31 -2.00
N LEU A 159 2.42 13.24 -3.12
CA LEU A 159 0.99 13.55 -3.19
C LEU A 159 0.14 12.34 -3.60
N LYS A 160 0.67 11.49 -4.45
CA LYS A 160 -0.05 10.39 -5.10
C LYS A 160 0.25 9.07 -4.41
N GLY A 161 -0.79 8.24 -4.22
CA GLY A 161 -0.65 6.88 -3.70
C GLY A 161 0.01 5.90 -4.67
N GLN A 162 0.10 6.28 -5.94
CA GLN A 162 0.72 5.49 -7.02
C GLN A 162 1.56 6.40 -7.92
N VAL A 163 2.81 6.00 -8.16
CA VAL A 163 3.76 6.65 -9.06
C VAL A 163 4.71 5.60 -9.61
N ASP A 164 5.23 5.84 -10.81
CA ASP A 164 6.32 5.06 -11.38
C ASP A 164 7.61 5.84 -11.25
N PHE A 165 8.65 5.20 -10.73
CA PHE A 165 9.98 5.81 -10.67
C PHE A 165 10.79 5.40 -11.88
N GLU A 166 11.42 6.37 -12.53
CA GLU A 166 12.46 6.09 -13.51
C GLU A 166 13.65 5.43 -12.79
N ALA A 167 13.90 4.17 -13.12
CA ALA A 167 14.96 3.39 -12.50
C ALA A 167 16.32 3.87 -12.98
N GLY A 168 17.12 4.43 -12.06
CA GLY A 168 18.52 4.79 -12.32
C GLY A 168 19.42 3.58 -12.57
N PRO A 169 20.68 3.80 -13.01
CA PRO A 169 21.63 2.73 -13.30
C PRO A 169 21.94 1.84 -12.08
N GLU A 170 21.74 2.33 -10.86
CA GLU A 170 21.91 1.55 -9.63
C GLU A 170 20.90 0.41 -9.47
N TYR A 171 19.80 0.41 -10.23
CA TYR A 171 18.82 -0.67 -10.27
C TYR A 171 19.11 -1.70 -11.37
N CYS A 172 20.10 -1.44 -12.22
CA CYS A 172 20.43 -2.27 -13.38
C CYS A 172 21.79 -2.96 -13.19
N LEU A 173 21.79 -4.29 -13.06
CA LEU A 173 23.05 -5.07 -13.09
C LEU A 173 23.72 -5.03 -14.47
N ARG A 174 22.89 -4.95 -15.52
CA ARG A 174 23.28 -4.82 -16.92
C ARG A 174 22.30 -3.86 -17.60
N PRO A 175 22.69 -3.20 -18.70
CA PRO A 175 21.74 -2.45 -19.50
C PRO A 175 20.55 -3.33 -19.89
N PRO A 176 19.30 -2.79 -19.82
CA PRO A 176 18.11 -3.54 -20.18
C PRO A 176 18.21 -4.02 -21.63
N MET A 177 17.94 -5.30 -21.85
CA MET A 177 17.86 -5.89 -23.18
C MET A 177 16.41 -5.97 -23.62
N PHE A 178 16.16 -5.88 -24.92
CA PHE A 178 14.83 -6.11 -25.47
C PHE A 178 14.35 -7.53 -25.16
N PRO A 179 13.05 -7.72 -24.84
CA PRO A 179 12.48 -9.04 -24.63
C PRO A 179 12.59 -9.86 -25.93
N THR A 180 13.04 -11.11 -25.80
CA THR A 180 13.08 -12.06 -26.91
C THR A 180 11.97 -13.09 -26.70
N TYR A 181 11.11 -13.26 -27.69
CA TYR A 181 10.04 -14.25 -27.67
C TYR A 181 10.54 -15.53 -28.33
N LEU A 182 10.37 -16.67 -27.65
CA LEU A 182 10.65 -18.01 -28.16
C LEU A 182 9.34 -18.80 -28.18
N PHE A 183 8.90 -19.17 -29.37
CA PHE A 183 7.72 -20.03 -29.55
C PHE A 183 8.16 -21.49 -29.58
N VAL A 184 7.65 -22.29 -28.63
CA VAL A 184 7.90 -23.73 -28.56
C VAL A 184 6.56 -24.44 -28.79
N LEU A 185 6.47 -25.19 -29.88
CA LEU A 185 5.24 -25.85 -30.29
C LEU A 185 5.37 -27.36 -30.07
N ASP A 186 4.35 -27.95 -29.43
CA ASP A 186 4.25 -29.40 -29.33
C ASP A 186 3.88 -29.99 -30.70
N VAL A 187 4.67 -30.95 -31.16
CA VAL A 187 4.49 -31.68 -32.42
C VAL A 187 4.14 -33.16 -32.19
N SER A 188 3.69 -33.51 -30.98
CA SER A 188 3.20 -34.84 -30.65
C SER A 188 2.01 -35.24 -31.51
N TYR A 189 1.73 -36.55 -31.58
CA TYR A 189 0.58 -37.07 -32.32
C TYR A 189 -0.74 -36.42 -31.86
N GLN A 190 -0.91 -36.17 -30.56
CA GLN A 190 -2.12 -35.57 -30.00
C GLN A 190 -2.27 -34.09 -30.42
N ALA A 191 -1.16 -33.34 -30.41
CA ALA A 191 -1.13 -31.94 -30.87
C ALA A 191 -1.47 -31.79 -32.35
N VAL A 192 -1.01 -32.75 -33.17
CA VAL A 192 -1.33 -32.79 -34.61
C VAL A 192 -2.78 -33.25 -34.83
N ALA A 193 -3.21 -34.34 -34.18
CA ALA A 193 -4.53 -34.92 -34.35
C ALA A 193 -5.67 -33.98 -33.90
N SER A 194 -5.43 -33.17 -32.87
CA SER A 194 -6.39 -32.15 -32.40
C SER A 194 -6.45 -30.89 -33.27
N GLY A 195 -5.51 -30.72 -34.21
CA GLY A 195 -5.39 -29.51 -35.04
C GLY A 195 -4.71 -28.32 -34.35
N MET A 196 -4.33 -28.44 -33.07
CA MET A 196 -3.68 -27.37 -32.31
C MET A 196 -2.42 -26.83 -33.00
N LEU A 197 -1.54 -27.72 -33.49
CA LEU A 197 -0.31 -27.30 -34.16
C LEU A 197 -0.60 -26.51 -35.45
N ALA A 198 -1.59 -26.95 -36.22
CA ALA A 198 -1.96 -26.28 -37.47
C ALA A 198 -2.52 -24.87 -37.19
N THR A 199 -3.37 -24.72 -36.16
CA THR A 199 -3.90 -23.41 -35.75
C THR A 199 -2.81 -22.50 -35.22
N ALA A 200 -1.91 -22.99 -34.37
CA ALA A 200 -0.82 -22.19 -33.80
C ALA A 200 0.16 -21.68 -34.86
N CYS A 201 0.45 -22.46 -35.91
CA CYS A 201 1.31 -22.02 -37.02
C CYS A 201 0.63 -21.05 -37.99
N ALA A 202 -0.71 -20.98 -37.99
CA ALA A 202 -1.48 -20.13 -38.91
C ALA A 202 -1.89 -18.77 -38.30
N ALA A 203 -1.87 -18.66 -36.97
CA ALA A 203 -2.12 -17.43 -36.22
C ALA A 203 -0.91 -16.48 -36.27
#